data_AF-A0A3A6UEZ2-F1
#
_entry.id   AF-A0A3A6UEZ2-F1
#
_cell.length_a   1.000
_cell.length_b   1.000
_cell.length_c   1.000
_cell.angle_alpha   90.00
_cell.angle_beta   90.00
_cell.angle_gamma   90.00
#
_symmetry.space_group_name_H-M   'P 1'
#
loop_
_entity.id
_entity.type
_entity.pdbx_description
1 polymer ?
#
loop_
_entity_poly.entity_id
_entity_poly.type
_entity_poly.pdbx_seq_one_letter_code
_entity_poly.pdbx_strand_id
1 'polypeptide(L)'
;MNRQELSKKVIGIVNRVLQEKQYVSSIDILLGLGYLSPSILDDWRRGRFSYLEQRLQANLNKLSFAIQCFHQWAKQTGLLPRETAYVQKACSSTIHLKFSKSGQDTIERRYRTHYISPKLTQQKQQRLMEKVEKSTEPVVYIIVSESKCTQCKKDLPKGSFL
;
A
#
# COMPACT_ATOMS: atom_id res chain seq x y z
N MET A 1 15.80 -14.74 -12.14
CA MET A 1 14.36 -15.05 -12.22
C MET A 1 13.83 -14.70 -13.60
N ASN A 2 13.39 -15.71 -14.34
CA ASN A 2 12.76 -15.56 -15.65
C ASN A 2 11.31 -15.07 -15.50
N ARG A 3 10.69 -14.57 -16.58
CA ARG A 3 9.29 -14.07 -16.59
C ARG A 3 8.28 -15.13 -16.15
N GLN A 4 8.46 -16.38 -16.55
CA GLN A 4 7.58 -17.48 -16.15
C GLN A 4 7.69 -17.84 -14.66
N GLU A 5 8.88 -17.74 -14.08
CA GLU A 5 9.06 -17.95 -12.65
C GLU A 5 8.45 -16.81 -11.84
N LEU A 6 8.62 -15.57 -12.33
CA LEU A 6 8.03 -14.39 -11.73
C LEU A 6 6.50 -14.48 -11.70
N SER A 7 5.86 -14.88 -12.80
CA SER A 7 4.40 -15.05 -12.83
C SER A 7 3.91 -16.12 -11.85
N LYS A 8 4.58 -17.28 -11.79
CA LYS A 8 4.26 -18.34 -10.81
C LYS A 8 4.38 -17.84 -9.37
N LYS A 9 5.44 -17.09 -9.05
CA LYS A 9 5.60 -16.48 -7.72
C LYS A 9 4.52 -15.46 -7.41
N VAL A 10 4.19 -14.58 -8.36
CA VAL A 10 3.10 -13.61 -8.21
C VAL A 10 1.81 -14.32 -7.86
N ILE A 11 1.42 -15.35 -8.62
CA ILE A 11 0.20 -16.12 -8.37
C ILE A 11 0.23 -16.79 -6.97
N GLY A 12 1.37 -17.35 -6.58
CA GLY A 12 1.55 -17.93 -5.25
C GLY A 12 1.34 -16.91 -4.12
N ILE A 13 1.92 -15.71 -4.26
CA ILE A 13 1.74 -14.61 -3.30
C ILE A 13 0.29 -14.16 -3.27
N VAL A 14 -0.34 -13.97 -4.43
CA VAL A 14 -1.75 -13.55 -4.51
C VAL A 14 -2.65 -14.52 -3.77
N ASN A 15 -2.51 -15.83 -4.02
CA ASN A 15 -3.32 -16.85 -3.36
C ASN A 15 -3.14 -16.83 -1.85
N ARG A 16 -1.89 -16.73 -1.37
CA ARG A 16 -1.59 -16.63 0.05
C ARG A 16 -2.24 -15.39 0.69
N VAL A 17 -2.06 -14.22 0.08
CA VAL A 17 -2.62 -12.96 0.58
C VAL A 17 -4.15 -12.99 0.58
N LEU A 18 -4.77 -13.56 -0.46
CA LEU A 18 -6.22 -13.75 -0.52
C LEU A 18 -6.73 -14.70 0.57
N GLN A 19 -6.00 -15.77 0.90
CA GLN A 19 -6.36 -16.65 2.00
C GLN A 19 -6.32 -15.91 3.35
N GLU A 20 -5.27 -15.14 3.61
CA GLU A 20 -5.07 -14.45 4.88
C GLU A 20 -5.99 -13.22 5.07
N LYS A 21 -6.10 -12.36 4.05
CA LYS A 21 -6.77 -11.03 4.14
C LYS A 21 -8.07 -10.93 3.36
N GLN A 22 -8.35 -11.85 2.44
CA GLN A 22 -9.51 -11.85 1.53
C GLN A 22 -9.56 -10.70 0.51
N TYR A 23 -8.53 -9.86 0.47
CA TYR A 23 -8.26 -8.89 -0.58
C TYR A 23 -6.76 -8.85 -0.84
N VAL A 24 -6.37 -8.34 -2.01
CA VAL A 24 -4.97 -8.24 -2.43
C VAL A 24 -4.74 -6.91 -3.14
N SER A 25 -3.65 -6.23 -2.80
CA SER A 25 -3.22 -4.99 -3.44
C SER A 25 -1.90 -5.17 -4.20
N SER A 26 -1.61 -4.25 -5.12
CA SER A 26 -0.30 -4.19 -5.77
C SER A 26 0.85 -4.07 -4.75
N ILE A 27 0.63 -3.40 -3.60
CA ILE A 27 1.63 -3.29 -2.53
C ILE A 27 1.92 -4.66 -1.89
N ASP A 28 0.91 -5.49 -1.65
CA ASP A 28 1.11 -6.83 -1.08
C ASP A 28 1.96 -7.71 -2.01
N ILE A 29 1.80 -7.56 -3.34
CA ILE A 29 2.64 -8.26 -4.32
C ILE A 29 4.09 -7.77 -4.26
N LEU A 30 4.31 -6.47 -4.15
CA LEU A 30 5.66 -5.91 -4.03
C LEU A 30 6.36 -6.35 -2.74
N LEU A 31 5.61 -6.42 -1.62
CA LEU A 31 6.11 -6.95 -0.35
C LEU A 31 6.44 -8.45 -0.48
N GLY A 32 5.53 -9.24 -1.05
CA GLY A 32 5.72 -10.69 -1.19
C GLY A 32 6.86 -11.07 -2.15
N LEU A 33 7.14 -10.24 -3.16
CA LEU A 33 8.29 -10.41 -4.05
C LEU A 33 9.61 -9.91 -3.43
N GLY A 34 9.55 -9.22 -2.29
CA GLY A 34 10.72 -8.58 -1.67
C GLY A 34 11.22 -7.34 -2.43
N TYR A 35 10.42 -6.79 -3.36
CA TYR A 35 10.78 -5.57 -4.10
C TYR A 35 10.55 -4.32 -3.26
N LEU A 36 9.66 -4.41 -2.29
CA LEU A 36 9.35 -3.40 -1.31
C LEU A 36 9.58 -3.98 0.08
N SER A 37 10.27 -3.25 0.96
CA SER A 37 10.35 -3.59 2.37
C SER A 37 9.27 -2.86 3.18
N PRO A 38 8.82 -3.42 4.32
CA PRO A 38 7.87 -2.75 5.21
C PRO A 38 8.36 -1.36 5.66
N SER A 39 9.66 -1.20 5.91
CA SER A 39 10.27 0.08 6.28
C SER A 39 10.13 1.12 5.18
N ILE A 40 10.40 0.76 3.92
CA ILE A 40 10.27 1.67 2.78
C ILE A 40 8.80 2.06 2.56
N LEU A 41 7.87 1.12 2.79
CA LEU A 41 6.44 1.40 2.72
C LEU A 41 6.00 2.40 3.79
N ASP A 42 6.48 2.26 5.02
CA ASP A 42 6.21 3.21 6.11
C ASP A 42 6.80 4.60 5.81
N ASP A 43 8.06 4.65 5.36
CA ASP A 43 8.71 5.89 4.93
C ASP A 43 7.93 6.60 3.82
N TRP A 44 7.43 5.85 2.82
CA TRP A 44 6.61 6.39 1.74
C TRP A 44 5.26 6.90 2.25
N ARG A 45 4.60 6.17 3.14
CA ARG A 45 3.33 6.60 3.75
C ARG A 45 3.49 7.87 4.60
N ARG A 46 4.67 8.06 5.19
CA ARG A 46 5.04 9.30 5.89
C ARG A 46 5.51 10.42 4.96
N GLY A 47 5.53 10.20 3.66
CA GLY A 47 5.96 11.20 2.68
C GLY A 47 7.45 11.53 2.74
N ARG A 48 8.30 10.62 3.24
CA ARG A 48 9.76 10.85 3.30
C ARG A 48 10.40 10.96 1.90
N PHE A 49 9.71 10.51 0.86
CA PHE A 49 10.11 10.64 -0.54
C PHE A 49 8.90 10.70 -1.48
N SER A 50 9.11 11.26 -2.68
CA SER A 50 8.02 11.75 -3.53
C SER A 50 7.20 10.67 -4.25
N TYR A 51 7.79 9.51 -4.58
CA TYR A 51 7.09 8.42 -5.26
C TYR A 51 7.64 7.03 -4.90
N LEU A 52 6.77 6.03 -4.82
CA LEU A 52 7.11 4.67 -4.33
C LEU A 52 8.22 4.02 -5.16
N GLU A 53 8.13 4.10 -6.48
CA GLU A 53 9.08 3.47 -7.43
C GLU A 53 10.53 3.91 -7.23
N GLN A 54 10.78 5.06 -6.58
CA GLN A 54 12.12 5.58 -6.34
C GLN A 54 13.01 4.67 -5.49
N ARG A 55 12.39 3.94 -4.54
CA ARG A 55 13.10 3.16 -3.51
C ARG A 55 12.89 1.66 -3.66
N LEU A 56 12.25 1.21 -4.74
CA LEU A 56 12.05 -0.21 -5.00
C LEU A 56 13.38 -0.88 -5.39
N GLN A 57 13.57 -2.10 -4.93
CA GLN A 57 14.81 -2.85 -5.13
C GLN A 57 14.87 -3.57 -6.50
N ALA A 58 13.88 -3.36 -7.36
CA ALA A 58 13.74 -4.07 -8.64
C ALA A 58 13.75 -3.12 -9.84
N ASN A 59 14.26 -3.62 -10.97
CA ASN A 59 14.19 -2.92 -12.24
C ASN A 59 12.73 -2.66 -12.65
N LEU A 60 12.44 -1.47 -13.17
CA LEU A 60 11.11 -1.05 -13.62
C LEU A 60 10.45 -2.04 -14.59
N ASN A 61 11.25 -2.70 -15.45
CA ASN A 61 10.75 -3.73 -16.36
C ASN A 61 10.18 -4.95 -15.63
N LYS A 62 10.84 -5.41 -14.56
CA LYS A 62 10.37 -6.55 -13.75
C LYS A 62 9.16 -6.16 -12.90
N LEU A 63 9.17 -4.94 -12.39
CA LEU A 63 8.07 -4.35 -11.62
C LEU A 63 6.79 -4.28 -12.46
N SER A 64 6.87 -3.64 -13.63
CA SER A 64 5.76 -3.49 -14.56
C SER A 64 5.20 -4.84 -14.99
N PHE A 65 6.08 -5.81 -15.29
CA PHE A 65 5.65 -7.16 -15.64
C PHE A 65 4.93 -7.87 -14.48
N ALA A 66 5.43 -7.75 -13.25
CA ALA A 66 4.81 -8.37 -12.08
C ALA A 66 3.40 -7.81 -11.83
N ILE A 67 3.26 -6.48 -11.89
CA ILE A 67 1.98 -5.77 -11.71
C ILE A 67 1.01 -6.13 -12.85
N GLN A 68 1.49 -6.16 -14.10
CA GLN A 68 0.67 -6.57 -15.23
C GLN A 68 0.16 -8.01 -15.07
N CYS A 69 1.04 -8.94 -14.68
CA CYS A 69 0.68 -10.33 -14.43
C CYS A 69 -0.38 -10.45 -13.32
N PHE A 70 -0.22 -9.68 -12.24
CA PHE A 70 -1.20 -9.60 -11.16
C PHE A 70 -2.57 -9.14 -11.64
N HIS A 71 -2.66 -8.00 -12.34
CA HIS A 71 -3.95 -7.49 -12.85
C HIS A 71 -4.62 -8.45 -13.84
N GLN A 72 -3.82 -9.07 -14.72
CA GLN A 72 -4.34 -10.04 -15.68
C GLN A 72 -4.92 -11.26 -14.96
N TRP A 73 -4.19 -11.80 -13.99
CA TRP A 73 -4.65 -12.93 -13.18
C TRP A 73 -5.93 -12.58 -12.41
N ALA A 74 -5.95 -11.42 -11.73
CA ALA A 74 -7.10 -10.97 -10.97
C ALA A 74 -8.38 -10.85 -11.81
N LYS A 75 -8.24 -10.31 -13.04
CA LYS A 75 -9.33 -10.22 -14.02
C LYS A 75 -9.81 -11.61 -14.47
N GLN A 76 -8.88 -12.53 -14.74
CA GLN A 76 -9.21 -13.91 -15.15
C GLN A 76 -9.94 -14.69 -14.04
N THR A 77 -9.60 -14.44 -12.78
CA THR A 77 -10.24 -15.08 -11.63
C THR A 77 -11.55 -14.42 -11.19
N GLY A 78 -11.98 -13.35 -11.86
CA GLY A 78 -13.23 -12.65 -11.53
C GLY A 78 -13.19 -11.90 -10.20
N LEU A 79 -12.01 -11.43 -9.75
CA LEU A 79 -11.92 -10.61 -8.54
C LEU A 79 -12.52 -9.22 -8.78
N LEU A 80 -13.13 -8.65 -7.75
CA LEU A 80 -13.76 -7.35 -7.83
C LEU A 80 -12.72 -6.24 -7.66
N PRO A 81 -12.49 -5.37 -8.66
CA PRO A 81 -11.56 -4.25 -8.53
C PRO A 81 -12.18 -3.12 -7.69
N ARG A 82 -11.40 -2.55 -6.78
CA ARG A 82 -11.77 -1.35 -6.01
C ARG A 82 -10.58 -0.41 -5.91
N GLU A 83 -10.80 0.86 -6.23
CA GLU A 83 -9.76 1.88 -6.10
C GLU A 83 -9.65 2.32 -4.63
N THR A 84 -8.42 2.45 -4.13
CA THR A 84 -8.12 3.01 -2.81
C THR A 84 -7.29 4.28 -2.95
N ALA A 85 -7.72 5.31 -2.22
CA ALA A 85 -6.95 6.54 -2.11
C ALA A 85 -5.78 6.35 -1.15
N TYR A 86 -4.56 6.56 -1.65
CA TYR A 86 -3.36 6.65 -0.83
C TYR A 86 -3.07 8.11 -0.53
N VAL A 87 -3.40 8.53 0.68
CA VAL A 87 -3.24 9.92 1.12
C VAL A 87 -2.44 9.99 2.40
N GLN A 88 -1.64 11.04 2.50
CA GLN A 88 -1.01 11.49 3.73
C GLN A 88 -1.80 12.67 4.27
N LYS A 89 -2.27 12.55 5.52
CA LYS A 89 -2.89 13.66 6.23
C LYS A 89 -1.79 14.48 6.92
N ALA A 90 -1.59 15.71 6.46
CA ALA A 90 -0.79 16.72 7.15
C ALA A 90 -1.70 17.65 7.96
N CYS A 91 -1.15 18.43 8.91
CA CYS A 91 -1.92 19.29 9.81
C CYS A 91 -2.93 20.23 9.10
N SER A 92 -2.65 20.65 7.87
CA SER A 92 -3.48 21.60 7.12
C SER A 92 -3.91 21.10 5.73
N SER A 93 -3.46 19.94 5.27
CA SER A 93 -3.74 19.47 3.91
C SER A 93 -3.66 17.95 3.77
N THR A 94 -4.39 17.42 2.80
CA THR A 94 -4.31 16.02 2.41
C THR A 94 -3.46 15.92 1.15
N ILE A 95 -2.30 15.27 1.25
CA ILE A 95 -1.38 15.09 0.13
C ILE A 95 -1.59 13.70 -0.46
N HIS A 96 -1.88 13.63 -1.76
CA HIS A 96 -1.95 12.34 -2.47
C HIS A 96 -0.56 11.77 -2.69
N LEU A 97 -0.36 10.54 -2.23
CA LEU A 97 0.89 9.81 -2.46
C LEU A 97 0.94 9.35 -3.92
N LYS A 98 2.13 9.45 -4.51
CA LYS A 98 2.40 8.99 -5.87
C LYS A 98 3.13 7.67 -5.85
N PHE A 99 2.74 6.76 -6.73
CA PHE A 99 3.43 5.50 -6.93
C PHE A 99 4.59 5.64 -7.90
N SER A 100 4.36 6.37 -8.99
CA SER A 100 5.28 6.46 -10.12
C SER A 100 5.94 7.83 -10.25
N LYS A 101 7.10 7.86 -10.92
CA LYS A 101 7.79 9.11 -11.25
C LYS A 101 6.97 9.98 -12.21
N SER A 102 6.29 9.36 -13.17
CA SER A 102 5.50 10.06 -14.18
C SER A 102 4.18 10.60 -13.62
N GLY A 103 3.62 9.97 -12.58
CA GLY A 103 2.35 10.37 -11.98
C GLY A 103 1.17 10.26 -12.93
N GLN A 104 1.26 9.44 -13.98
CA GLN A 104 0.17 9.26 -14.95
C GLN A 104 -1.01 8.54 -14.28
N ASP A 105 -2.22 9.09 -14.42
CA ASP A 105 -3.43 8.57 -13.76
C ASP A 105 -3.68 7.08 -14.04
N THR A 106 -3.37 6.61 -15.25
CA THR A 106 -3.52 5.20 -15.64
C THR A 106 -2.59 4.26 -14.87
N ILE A 107 -1.37 4.71 -14.57
CA ILE A 107 -0.38 3.95 -13.80
C ILE A 107 -0.75 4.02 -12.31
N GLU A 108 -1.05 5.22 -11.82
CA GLU A 108 -1.47 5.44 -10.43
C GLU A 108 -2.72 4.62 -10.08
N ARG A 109 -3.74 4.63 -10.94
CA ARG A 109 -4.96 3.82 -10.77
C ARG A 109 -4.64 2.33 -10.67
N ARG A 110 -3.73 1.80 -11.50
CA ARG A 110 -3.33 0.38 -11.39
C ARG A 110 -2.74 0.05 -10.03
N TYR A 111 -1.87 0.90 -9.48
CA TYR A 111 -1.34 0.71 -8.14
C TYR A 111 -2.41 0.85 -7.04
N ARG A 112 -3.36 1.76 -7.22
CA ARG A 112 -4.46 2.04 -6.29
C ARG A 112 -5.56 0.99 -6.32
N THR A 113 -5.68 0.21 -7.40
CA THR A 113 -6.69 -0.85 -7.51
C THR A 113 -6.31 -2.05 -6.66
N HIS A 114 -7.17 -2.34 -5.68
CA HIS A 114 -7.17 -3.56 -4.89
C HIS A 114 -8.20 -4.51 -5.47
N TYR A 115 -7.99 -5.81 -5.24
CA TYR A 115 -8.92 -6.84 -5.69
C TYR A 115 -9.47 -7.61 -4.50
N ILE A 116 -10.79 -7.72 -4.43
CA ILE A 116 -11.50 -8.39 -3.34
C ILE A 116 -12.00 -9.76 -3.82
N SER A 117 -11.89 -10.76 -2.95
CA SER A 117 -12.39 -12.11 -3.22
C SER A 117 -13.93 -12.13 -3.26
N PRO A 118 -14.56 -12.67 -4.33
CA PRO A 118 -16.01 -12.79 -4.43
C PRO A 118 -16.58 -13.87 -3.50
N LYS A 119 -15.73 -14.75 -2.93
CA LYS A 119 -16.16 -15.85 -2.05
C LYS A 119 -16.71 -15.39 -0.69
N LEU A 120 -16.60 -14.10 -0.38
CA LEU A 120 -17.14 -13.51 0.83
C LEU A 120 -18.63 -13.21 0.70
N THR A 121 -19.39 -13.38 1.78
CA THR A 121 -20.76 -12.90 1.89
C THR A 121 -20.80 -11.38 1.66
N GLN A 122 -21.84 -10.85 1.02
CA GLN A 122 -21.93 -9.41 0.66
C GLN A 122 -21.69 -8.47 1.86
N GLN A 123 -22.13 -8.82 3.07
CA GLN A 123 -21.84 -8.02 4.28
C GLN A 123 -20.36 -8.00 4.67
N LYS A 124 -19.63 -9.12 4.51
CA LYS A 124 -18.18 -9.17 4.76
C LYS A 124 -17.41 -8.44 3.66
N GLN A 125 -17.91 -8.49 2.42
CA GLN A 125 -17.38 -7.67 1.32
C GLN A 125 -17.52 -6.19 1.67
N GLN A 126 -18.70 -5.71 2.05
CA GLN A 126 -18.93 -4.32 2.43
C GLN A 126 -18.06 -3.86 3.60
N ARG A 127 -17.92 -4.68 4.66
CA ARG A 127 -17.03 -4.33 5.79
C ARG A 127 -15.56 -4.26 5.38
N LEU A 128 -15.11 -5.14 4.49
CA LEU A 128 -13.74 -5.09 3.96
C LEU A 128 -13.56 -3.93 2.98
N MET A 129 -14.58 -3.61 2.19
CA MET A 129 -14.62 -2.44 1.32
C MET A 129 -14.48 -1.17 2.16
N GLU A 130 -15.26 -1.04 3.23
CA GLU A 130 -15.16 0.09 4.15
C GLU A 130 -13.77 0.16 4.80
N LYS A 131 -13.20 -0.97 5.24
CA LYS A 131 -11.84 -1.00 5.80
C LYS A 131 -10.74 -0.64 4.80
N VAL A 132 -10.88 -1.05 3.55
CA VAL A 132 -9.92 -0.76 2.47
C VAL A 132 -10.01 0.71 2.07
N GLU A 133 -11.22 1.29 2.05
CA GLU A 133 -11.45 2.71 1.77
C GLU A 133 -11.13 3.62 2.96
N LYS A 134 -11.30 3.14 4.19
CA LYS A 134 -10.98 3.89 5.41
C LYS A 134 -9.46 4.00 5.53
N SER A 135 -8.92 5.10 5.01
CA SER A 135 -7.56 5.56 5.26
C SER A 135 -7.20 5.32 6.73
N THR A 136 -6.11 4.59 6.98
CA THR A 136 -5.62 4.23 8.33
C THR A 136 -5.87 5.36 9.32
N GLU A 137 -6.66 5.07 10.35
CA GLU A 137 -6.99 6.06 11.37
C GLU A 137 -5.70 6.53 12.04
N PRO A 138 -5.49 7.85 12.19
CA PRO A 138 -4.30 8.34 12.87
C PRO A 138 -4.30 7.80 14.29
N VAL A 139 -3.23 7.09 14.65
CA VAL A 139 -2.98 6.66 16.03
C VAL A 139 -2.28 7.82 16.71
N VAL A 140 -2.89 8.30 17.79
CA VAL A 140 -2.32 9.35 18.63
C VAL A 140 -1.49 8.71 19.73
N TYR A 141 -0.28 9.22 19.95
CA TYR A 141 0.60 8.76 21.03
C TYR A 141 0.55 9.76 22.19
N ILE A 142 0.55 9.25 23.43
CA ILE A 142 0.63 10.10 24.62
C ILE A 142 2.09 10.22 25.04
N ILE A 143 2.55 11.44 25.26
CA ILE A 143 3.87 11.70 25.82
C ILE A 143 3.87 11.29 27.29
N VAL A 144 4.54 10.18 27.61
CA VAL A 144 4.58 9.60 28.96
C VAL A 144 5.58 10.30 29.89
N SER A 145 6.53 11.05 29.33
CA SER A 145 7.57 11.78 30.08
C SER A 145 7.93 13.08 29.39
N GLU A 146 8.21 14.11 30.18
CA GLU A 146 8.66 15.41 29.67
C GLU A 146 9.97 15.27 28.89
N SER A 147 10.01 15.81 27.68
CA SER A 147 11.17 15.71 26.80
C SER A 147 11.20 16.87 25.79
N LYS A 148 12.30 16.99 25.05
CA LYS A 148 12.39 17.93 23.92
C LYS A 148 12.48 17.15 22.61
N CYS A 149 11.74 17.61 21.60
CA CYS A 149 11.81 17.00 20.28
C CYS A 149 13.24 17.09 19.73
N THR A 150 13.85 15.97 19.36
CA THR A 150 15.23 15.93 18.86
C THR A 150 15.42 16.70 17.55
N GLN A 151 14.36 16.87 16.75
CA GLN A 151 14.43 17.63 15.49
C GLN A 151 14.20 19.13 15.65
N CYS A 152 13.12 19.54 16.32
CA CYS A 152 12.74 20.96 16.40
C CYS A 152 12.99 21.62 17.76
N LYS A 153 13.54 20.88 18.73
CA LYS A 153 13.85 21.32 20.11
C LYS A 153 12.64 21.84 20.92
N LYS A 154 11.42 21.69 20.40
CA LYS A 154 10.17 22.07 21.09
C LYS A 154 9.95 21.18 22.31
N ASP A 155 9.50 21.78 23.40
CA ASP A 155 9.10 21.08 24.62
C ASP A 155 7.87 20.20 24.38
N LEU A 156 7.97 18.96 24.84
CA LEU A 156 6.94 17.92 24.77
C LEU A 156 6.49 17.62 26.21
N PRO A 157 5.48 18.34 26.72
CA PRO A 157 5.03 18.15 28.09
C PRO A 157 4.29 16.83 28.26
N LYS A 158 4.46 16.22 29.43
CA LYS A 158 3.82 14.95 29.79
C LYS A 158 2.31 15.08 29.69
N GLY A 159 1.66 14.06 29.12
CA GLY A 159 0.21 14.04 28.89
C GLY A 159 -0.25 14.70 27.60
N SER A 160 0.66 15.32 26.82
CA SER A 160 0.32 15.83 25.49
C SER A 160 0.24 14.73 24.43
N PHE A 161 -0.55 14.97 23.40
CA PHE A 161 -0.80 14.06 22.29
C PHE A 161 0.12 14.34 21.09
N LEU A 162 0.61 13.29 20.44
CA LEU A 162 1.42 13.29 19.20
C LEU A 162 0.69 12.58 18.06
#